data_AF-A0A1M8A3V5-F1
#
_entry.id   AF-A0A1M8A3V5-F1
#
_cell.length_a   1.000
_cell.length_b   1.000
_cell.length_c   1.000
_cell.angle_alpha   90.00
_cell.angle_beta   90.00
_cell.angle_gamma   90.00
#
_symmetry.space_group_name_H-M   'P 1'
#
loop_
_entity.id
_entity.type
_entity.pdbx_description
1 polymer ?
#
loop_
_entity_poly.entity_id
_entity_poly.type
_entity_poly.pdbx_seq_one_letter_code
_entity_poly.pdbx_strand_id
1 'polypeptide(L)'
;MTPAPPLWKRPVDAFYFAFFALHLIASLCVDIQGLVPARFVPAVFRDVLADYLERSADPLLPHAWAPRYAWMRMALLSEFVLQVPAFVLGLYALWTNDKRAYPVLVAYGAIACFTTLQCIAMVTVGEERQLLSSAHVRFLLQNYVPFMVIPGLLCIDMVVRTARLLPAPRTAHAKAA
;
A
#
# COMPACT_ATOMS: atom_id res chain seq x y z
N MET A 1 -11.21 23.65 21.97
CA MET A 1 -11.21 22.82 20.76
C MET A 1 -12.27 21.76 20.92
N THR A 2 -13.23 21.67 19.99
CA THR A 2 -14.18 20.57 19.99
C THR A 2 -13.43 19.25 19.69
N PRO A 3 -13.68 18.18 20.44
CA PRO A 3 -13.06 16.88 20.15
C PRO A 3 -13.48 16.43 18.75
N ALA A 4 -12.52 15.88 18.00
CA ALA A 4 -12.80 15.33 16.68
C ALA A 4 -13.89 14.26 16.77
N PRO A 5 -14.77 14.15 15.75
CA PRO A 5 -15.75 13.09 15.74
C PRO A 5 -15.04 11.72 15.76
N PRO A 6 -15.55 10.75 16.55
CA PRO A 6 -14.94 9.44 16.66
C PRO A 6 -14.92 8.72 15.30
N LEU A 7 -13.99 7.78 15.12
CA LEU A 7 -13.73 7.11 13.84
C LEU A 7 -14.99 6.46 13.23
N TRP A 8 -15.86 5.87 14.04
CA TRP A 8 -17.10 5.24 13.57
C TRP A 8 -18.11 6.22 12.94
N LYS A 9 -17.98 7.53 13.19
CA LYS A 9 -18.76 8.58 12.49
C LYS A 9 -18.11 9.04 11.19
N ARG A 10 -16.93 8.53 10.84
CA ARG A 10 -16.15 8.86 9.65
C ARG A 10 -15.92 7.58 8.83
N PRO A 11 -16.94 7.07 8.12
CA PRO A 11 -16.90 5.73 7.51
C PRO A 11 -15.76 5.55 6.50
N VAL A 12 -15.42 6.58 5.73
CA VAL A 12 -14.28 6.55 4.80
C VAL A 12 -12.94 6.44 5.56
N ASP A 13 -12.78 7.17 6.66
CA ASP A 13 -11.58 7.09 7.49
C ASP A 13 -11.51 5.73 8.20
N ALA A 14 -12.64 5.19 8.65
CA ALA A 14 -12.71 3.86 9.26
C ALA A 14 -12.32 2.77 8.25
N PHE A 15 -12.74 2.90 6.99
CA PHE A 15 -12.33 2.02 5.90
C PHE A 15 -10.82 2.06 5.67
N TYR A 16 -10.23 3.26 5.55
CA TYR A 16 -8.78 3.38 5.39
C TYR A 16 -8.02 2.90 6.62
N PHE A 17 -8.54 3.12 7.83
CA PHE A 17 -7.94 2.62 9.06
C PHE A 17 -7.89 1.08 9.07
N ALA A 18 -9.01 0.43 8.73
CA ALA A 18 -9.07 -1.02 8.62
C ALA A 18 -8.10 -1.56 7.56
N PHE A 19 -8.02 -0.88 6.42
CA PHE A 19 -7.06 -1.21 5.37
C PHE A 19 -5.60 -1.08 5.84
N PHE A 20 -5.23 0.02 6.51
CA PHE A 20 -3.88 0.18 7.06
C PHE A 20 -3.52 -0.90 8.08
N ALA A 21 -4.48 -1.31 8.92
CA ALA A 21 -4.27 -2.38 9.90
C ALA A 21 -4.03 -3.72 9.19
N LEU A 22 -4.87 -4.05 8.20
CA LEU A 22 -4.71 -5.26 7.39
C LEU A 22 -3.38 -5.27 6.63
N HIS A 23 -3.03 -4.14 6.00
CA HIS A 23 -1.82 -4.01 5.20
C HIS A 23 -0.57 -4.11 6.08
N LEU A 24 -0.57 -3.50 7.27
CA LEU A 24 0.52 -3.65 8.23
C LEU A 24 0.72 -5.11 8.63
N ILE A 25 -0.37 -5.85 8.90
CA ILE A 25 -0.29 -7.27 9.21
C ILE A 25 0.25 -8.05 8.01
N ALA A 26 -0.27 -7.81 6.81
CA ALA A 26 0.17 -8.47 5.58
C ALA A 26 1.67 -8.26 5.34
N SER A 27 2.17 -7.02 5.44
CA SER A 27 3.59 -6.72 5.27
C SER A 27 4.45 -7.45 6.31
N LEU A 28 4.11 -7.33 7.59
CA LEU A 28 4.87 -7.96 8.67
C LEU A 28 4.84 -9.50 8.65
N CYS A 29 3.78 -10.10 8.10
CA CYS A 29 3.64 -11.55 8.05
C CYS A 29 4.11 -12.15 6.72
N VAL A 30 4.00 -11.44 5.60
CA VAL A 30 4.24 -11.99 4.25
C VAL A 30 5.42 -11.28 3.59
N ASP A 31 5.33 -9.96 3.37
CA ASP A 31 6.29 -9.24 2.53
C ASP A 31 7.69 -9.18 3.14
N ILE A 32 7.81 -9.14 4.48
CA ILE A 32 9.11 -9.16 5.18
C ILE A 32 9.93 -10.41 4.82
N GLN A 33 9.27 -11.52 4.50
CA GLN A 33 9.91 -12.78 4.17
C GLN A 33 10.64 -12.72 2.82
N GLY A 34 10.27 -11.77 1.95
CA GLY A 34 11.03 -11.46 0.74
C GLY A 34 12.36 -10.74 1.00
N LEU A 35 12.56 -10.18 2.20
CA LEU A 35 13.76 -9.43 2.58
C LEU A 35 14.64 -10.15 3.61
N VAL A 36 14.04 -10.97 4.46
CA VAL A 36 14.70 -11.61 5.60
C VAL A 36 14.86 -13.10 5.37
N PRO A 37 16.04 -13.70 5.63
CA PRO A 37 16.22 -15.14 5.54
C PRO A 37 15.23 -15.91 6.41
N ALA A 38 14.64 -16.99 5.87
CA ALA A 38 13.58 -17.78 6.51
C ALA A 38 13.90 -18.26 7.95
N ARG A 39 15.18 -18.43 8.31
CA ARG A 39 15.61 -18.81 9.67
C ARG A 39 15.23 -17.80 10.76
N PHE A 40 15.02 -16.53 10.39
CA PHE A 40 14.61 -15.47 11.32
C PHE A 40 13.09 -15.26 11.36
N VAL A 41 12.34 -15.95 10.50
CA VAL A 41 10.88 -15.82 10.41
C VAL A 41 10.23 -16.93 11.24
N PRO A 42 9.29 -16.63 12.16
CA PRO A 42 8.53 -17.64 12.88
C PRO A 42 7.82 -18.63 11.95
N ALA A 43 7.71 -19.90 12.38
CA ALA A 43 7.12 -20.96 11.57
C ALA A 43 5.70 -20.62 11.07
N VAL A 44 4.85 -20.10 11.96
CA VAL A 44 3.46 -19.70 11.62
C VAL A 44 3.40 -18.75 10.42
N PHE A 45 4.33 -17.79 10.31
CA PHE A 45 4.33 -16.85 9.18
C PHE A 45 4.86 -17.51 7.90
N ARG A 46 5.84 -18.41 8.02
CA ARG A 46 6.31 -19.20 6.88
C ARG A 46 5.21 -20.09 6.33
N ASP A 47 4.41 -20.69 7.19
CA ASP A 47 3.28 -21.54 6.79
C ASP A 47 2.20 -20.72 6.06
N VAL A 48 1.88 -19.52 6.55
CA VAL A 48 0.98 -18.58 5.85
C VAL A 48 1.49 -18.23 4.45
N LEU A 49 2.78 -17.96 4.30
CA LEU A 49 3.36 -17.70 2.98
C LEU A 49 3.36 -18.96 2.10
N ALA A 50 3.67 -20.12 2.65
CA ALA A 50 3.65 -21.39 1.91
C ALA A 50 2.23 -21.68 1.37
N ASP A 51 1.20 -21.55 2.21
CA ASP A 51 -0.20 -21.69 1.83
C ASP A 51 -0.61 -20.71 0.73
N TYR A 52 -0.13 -19.45 0.82
CA TYR A 52 -0.36 -18.44 -0.21
C TYR A 52 0.29 -18.87 -1.53
N LEU A 53 1.57 -19.25 -1.52
CA LEU A 53 2.33 -19.61 -2.72
C LEU A 53 1.79 -20.88 -3.39
N GLU A 54 1.31 -21.86 -2.61
CA GLU A 54 0.69 -23.06 -3.14
C GLU A 54 -0.59 -22.73 -3.93
N ARG A 55 -1.40 -21.78 -3.45
CA ARG A 55 -2.66 -21.38 -4.11
C ARG A 55 -2.46 -20.40 -5.26
N SER A 56 -1.46 -19.51 -5.13
CA SER A 56 -1.26 -18.39 -6.04
C SER A 56 -0.28 -18.69 -7.17
N ALA A 57 0.68 -19.59 -6.93
CA ALA A 57 1.87 -19.74 -7.76
C ALA A 57 2.60 -18.41 -8.02
N ASP A 58 2.57 -17.48 -7.07
CA ASP A 58 3.17 -16.14 -7.21
C ASP A 58 4.68 -16.25 -7.51
N PRO A 59 5.14 -15.78 -8.69
CA PRO A 59 6.56 -15.85 -9.04
C PRO A 59 7.36 -14.71 -8.42
N LEU A 60 6.72 -13.68 -7.86
CA LEU A 60 7.42 -12.44 -7.56
C LEU A 60 8.18 -12.50 -6.23
N LEU A 61 7.49 -12.82 -5.13
CA LEU A 61 8.10 -12.83 -3.80
C LEU A 61 9.27 -13.84 -3.68
N PRO A 62 9.15 -15.10 -4.17
CA PRO A 62 10.24 -16.08 -4.09
C PRO A 62 11.49 -15.67 -4.90
N HIS A 63 11.33 -14.81 -5.91
CA HIS A 63 12.40 -14.41 -6.81
C HIS A 63 12.93 -12.99 -6.58
N ALA A 64 12.50 -12.28 -5.51
CA ALA A 64 12.92 -10.91 -5.21
C ALA A 64 14.46 -10.70 -5.19
N TRP A 65 15.24 -11.76 -4.91
CA TRP A 65 16.70 -11.70 -4.89
C TRP A 65 17.39 -12.04 -6.22
N ALA A 66 16.67 -12.52 -7.23
CA ALA A 66 17.23 -12.72 -8.56
C ALA A 66 17.44 -11.36 -9.28
N PRO A 67 18.49 -11.19 -10.12
CA PRO A 67 18.82 -9.91 -10.73
C PRO A 67 17.67 -9.26 -11.51
N ARG A 68 16.85 -10.05 -12.22
CA ARG A 68 15.70 -9.55 -12.99
C ARG A 68 14.59 -8.91 -12.15
N TYR A 69 14.57 -9.19 -10.83
CA TYR A 69 13.60 -8.65 -9.88
C TYR A 69 14.19 -7.60 -8.95
N ALA A 70 15.26 -6.91 -9.36
CA ALA A 70 15.80 -5.80 -8.59
C ALA A 70 14.73 -4.74 -8.25
N TRP A 71 13.79 -4.48 -9.17
CA TRP A 71 12.64 -3.60 -8.96
C TRP A 71 11.73 -4.09 -7.82
N MET A 72 11.47 -5.40 -7.73
CA MET A 72 10.64 -5.99 -6.67
C MET A 72 11.34 -5.90 -5.32
N ARG A 73 12.65 -6.16 -5.30
CA ARG A 73 13.46 -5.96 -4.09
C ARG A 73 13.39 -4.52 -3.60
N MET A 74 13.50 -3.55 -4.50
CA MET A 74 13.38 -2.14 -4.16
C MET A 74 11.97 -1.78 -3.71
N ALA A 75 10.93 -2.38 -4.30
CA ALA A 75 9.55 -2.21 -3.87
C ALA A 75 9.36 -2.71 -2.43
N LEU A 76 9.80 -3.93 -2.11
CA LEU A 76 9.77 -4.48 -0.76
C LEU A 76 10.58 -3.64 0.23
N LEU A 77 11.80 -3.22 -0.13
CA LEU A 77 12.59 -2.32 0.72
C LEU A 77 11.88 -0.98 0.97
N SER A 78 11.28 -0.39 -0.08
CA SER A 78 10.50 0.84 0.06
C SER A 78 9.28 0.65 0.95
N GLU A 79 8.68 -0.53 0.94
CA GLU A 79 7.56 -0.86 1.82
C GLU A 79 7.99 -0.77 3.29
N PHE A 80 9.07 -1.46 3.67
CA PHE A 80 9.53 -1.45 5.06
C PHE A 80 10.13 -0.12 5.52
N VAL A 81 10.75 0.62 4.62
CA VAL A 81 11.40 1.90 4.97
C VAL A 81 10.42 3.08 4.94
N LEU A 82 9.42 3.07 4.05
CA LEU A 82 8.53 4.21 3.83
C LEU A 82 7.07 3.88 4.15
N GLN A 83 6.56 2.74 3.65
CA GLN A 83 5.13 2.43 3.73
C GLN A 83 4.74 1.91 5.13
N VAL A 84 5.52 1.02 5.75
CA VAL A 84 5.26 0.50 7.10
C VAL A 84 5.21 1.62 8.14
N PRO A 85 6.18 2.57 8.18
CA PRO A 85 6.03 3.76 9.03
C PRO A 85 4.78 4.59 8.69
N ALA A 86 4.43 4.72 7.41
CA ALA A 86 3.22 5.41 6.99
C ALA A 86 1.94 4.67 7.41
N PHE A 87 1.94 3.34 7.52
CA PHE A 87 0.81 2.56 8.04
C PHE A 87 0.54 2.92 9.50
N VAL A 88 1.59 2.91 10.33
CA VAL A 88 1.50 3.25 11.76
C VAL A 88 1.04 4.69 11.93
N LEU A 89 1.61 5.62 11.16
CA LEU A 89 1.19 7.01 11.15
C LEU A 89 -0.28 7.16 10.69
N GLY A 90 -0.68 6.43 9.66
CA GLY A 90 -2.04 6.43 9.12
C GLY A 90 -3.06 5.95 10.14
N LEU A 91 -2.78 4.85 10.85
CA LEU A 91 -3.60 4.36 11.96
C LEU A 91 -3.77 5.44 13.03
N TYR A 92 -2.66 6.03 13.49
CA TYR A 92 -2.70 7.09 14.50
C TYR A 92 -3.47 8.33 14.03
N ALA A 93 -3.17 8.81 12.82
CA ALA A 93 -3.73 10.04 12.29
C ALA A 93 -5.22 9.91 11.96
N LEU A 94 -5.66 8.77 11.42
CA LEU A 94 -7.08 8.52 11.18
C LEU A 94 -7.83 8.37 12.49
N TRP A 95 -7.26 7.68 13.50
CA TRP A 95 -7.85 7.57 14.83
C TRP A 95 -8.05 8.94 15.49
N THR A 96 -7.01 9.78 15.47
CA THR A 96 -6.99 11.11 16.12
C THR A 96 -7.55 12.24 15.24
N ASN A 97 -7.89 11.95 13.98
CA ASN A 97 -8.29 12.94 12.96
C ASN A 97 -7.21 14.03 12.71
N ASP A 98 -5.93 13.63 12.74
CA ASP A 98 -4.80 14.54 12.53
C ASP A 98 -4.53 14.77 11.04
N LYS A 99 -4.98 15.93 10.55
CA LYS A 99 -4.85 16.36 9.15
C LYS A 99 -3.40 16.58 8.71
N ARG A 100 -2.46 16.75 9.66
CA ARG A 100 -1.03 16.96 9.33
C ARG A 100 -0.39 15.76 8.65
N ALA A 101 -0.98 14.58 8.80
CA ALA A 101 -0.50 13.36 8.16
C ALA A 101 -0.85 13.27 6.66
N TYR A 102 -1.81 14.07 6.16
CA TYR A 102 -2.31 13.93 4.78
C TYR A 102 -1.20 13.91 3.71
N PRO A 103 -0.15 14.77 3.75
CA PRO A 103 0.94 14.70 2.77
C PRO A 103 1.68 13.36 2.76
N VAL A 104 1.88 12.75 3.93
CA VAL A 104 2.51 11.42 4.05
C VAL A 104 1.57 10.35 3.50
N LEU A 105 0.27 10.45 3.78
CA LEU A 105 -0.72 9.51 3.25
C LEU A 105 -0.88 9.61 1.72
N VAL A 106 -0.69 10.79 1.14
CA VAL A 106 -0.59 10.98 -0.32
C VAL A 106 0.63 10.25 -0.89
N ALA A 107 1.81 10.49 -0.30
CA ALA A 107 3.06 9.86 -0.76
C ALA A 107 2.97 8.33 -0.65
N TYR A 108 2.46 7.83 0.47
CA TYR A 108 2.15 6.43 0.68
C TYR A 108 1.18 5.88 -0.37
N GLY A 109 0.03 6.53 -0.56
CA GLY A 109 -0.99 6.07 -1.48
C GLY A 109 -0.48 5.96 -2.91
N ALA A 110 0.35 6.93 -3.34
CA ALA A 110 0.99 6.91 -4.64
C ALA A 110 2.00 5.75 -4.80
N ILE A 111 2.93 5.58 -3.85
CA ILE A 111 3.96 4.55 -3.97
C ILE A 111 3.36 3.14 -3.89
N ALA A 112 2.45 2.88 -2.94
CA ALA A 112 1.82 1.58 -2.76
C ALA A 112 0.96 1.16 -3.96
N CYS A 113 0.22 2.12 -4.52
CA CYS A 113 -0.52 1.92 -5.77
C CYS A 113 0.44 1.53 -6.91
N PHE A 114 1.53 2.29 -7.07
CA PHE A 114 2.46 2.07 -8.18
C PHE A 114 3.28 0.78 -8.05
N THR A 115 3.74 0.41 -6.86
CA THR A 115 4.46 -0.86 -6.64
C THR A 115 3.55 -2.05 -6.89
N THR A 116 2.30 -2.00 -6.42
CA THR A 116 1.32 -3.08 -6.66
C THR A 116 0.90 -3.16 -8.13
N LEU A 117 0.77 -2.02 -8.81
CA LEU A 117 0.50 -1.98 -10.25
C LEU A 117 1.61 -2.68 -11.05
N GLN A 118 2.89 -2.53 -10.65
CA GLN A 118 3.99 -3.27 -11.27
C GLN A 118 3.84 -4.79 -11.09
N CYS A 119 3.44 -5.26 -9.90
CA CYS A 119 3.15 -6.67 -9.67
C CYS A 119 2.03 -7.18 -10.58
N ILE A 120 0.94 -6.41 -10.69
CA ILE A 120 -0.19 -6.72 -11.60
C ILE A 120 0.29 -6.80 -13.05
N ALA A 121 1.09 -5.83 -13.50
CA ALA A 121 1.62 -5.82 -14.86
C ALA A 121 2.47 -7.08 -15.14
N MET A 122 3.32 -7.48 -14.21
CA MET A 122 4.15 -8.68 -14.38
C MET A 122 3.33 -9.96 -14.57
N VAL A 123 2.28 -10.15 -13.77
CA VAL A 123 1.47 -11.39 -13.82
C VAL A 123 0.39 -11.39 -14.91
N THR A 124 0.11 -10.23 -15.53
CA THR A 124 -0.91 -10.09 -16.59
C THR A 124 -0.34 -9.93 -17.98
N VAL A 125 0.71 -9.12 -18.15
CA VAL A 125 1.31 -8.77 -19.45
C VAL A 125 2.83 -9.01 -19.51
N GLY A 126 3.49 -9.22 -18.37
CA GLY A 126 4.90 -9.59 -18.31
C GLY A 126 5.16 -11.06 -18.65
N GLU A 127 6.45 -11.44 -18.70
CA GLU A 127 6.88 -12.81 -19.00
C GLU A 127 6.31 -13.85 -18.02
N GLU A 128 6.11 -13.45 -16.76
CA GLU A 128 5.56 -14.30 -15.71
C GLU A 128 4.14 -14.79 -16.01
N ARG A 129 3.40 -14.06 -16.85
CA ARG A 129 2.08 -14.51 -17.31
C ARG A 129 2.14 -15.91 -17.94
N GLN A 130 3.23 -16.28 -18.60
CA GLN A 130 3.39 -17.58 -19.25
C GLN A 130 3.52 -18.73 -18.26
N LEU A 131 3.90 -18.45 -17.01
CA LEU A 131 4.05 -19.44 -15.95
C LEU A 131 2.73 -19.72 -15.22
N LEU A 132 1.69 -18.92 -15.49
CA LEU A 132 0.47 -18.89 -14.68
C LEU A 132 -0.74 -19.44 -15.43
N SER A 133 -1.50 -20.29 -14.75
CA SER A 133 -2.84 -20.68 -15.19
C SER A 133 -3.81 -19.50 -15.07
N SER A 134 -4.92 -19.53 -15.79
CA SER A 134 -5.98 -18.52 -15.64
C SER A 134 -6.56 -18.48 -14.21
N ALA A 135 -6.51 -19.59 -13.48
CA ALA A 135 -6.93 -19.66 -12.08
C ALA A 135 -5.93 -18.95 -11.17
N HIS A 136 -4.62 -19.16 -11.36
CA HIS A 136 -3.57 -18.46 -10.61
C HIS A 136 -3.63 -16.95 -10.84
N VAL A 137 -3.76 -16.51 -12.10
CA VAL A 137 -3.90 -15.07 -12.41
C VAL A 137 -5.12 -14.48 -11.72
N ARG A 138 -6.28 -15.17 -11.74
CA ARG A 138 -7.48 -14.69 -11.06
C ARG A 138 -7.26 -14.56 -9.55
N PHE A 139 -6.64 -15.55 -8.92
CA PHE A 139 -6.33 -15.53 -7.49
C PHE A 139 -5.37 -14.37 -7.16
N LEU A 140 -4.32 -14.19 -7.94
CA LEU A 140 -3.36 -13.08 -7.77
C LEU A 140 -4.05 -11.73 -7.91
N LEU A 141 -4.88 -11.53 -8.94
CA LEU A 141 -5.60 -10.27 -9.14
C LEU A 141 -6.60 -9.98 -8.02
N GLN A 142 -7.26 -10.99 -7.45
CA GLN A 142 -8.13 -10.80 -6.28
C GLN A 142 -7.36 -10.28 -5.06
N ASN A 143 -6.08 -10.62 -4.94
CA ASN A 143 -5.21 -10.14 -3.86
C ASN A 143 -4.54 -8.80 -4.22
N TYR A 144 -4.03 -8.61 -5.43
CA TYR A 144 -3.29 -7.40 -5.81
C TYR A 144 -4.19 -6.20 -6.11
N VAL A 145 -5.34 -6.39 -6.77
CA VAL A 145 -6.20 -5.27 -7.18
C VAL A 145 -6.67 -4.42 -5.99
N PRO A 146 -7.14 -4.99 -4.86
CA PRO A 146 -7.48 -4.19 -3.68
C PRO A 146 -6.30 -3.36 -3.15
N PHE A 147 -5.10 -3.95 -3.10
CA PHE A 147 -3.88 -3.30 -2.62
C PHE A 147 -3.33 -2.25 -3.60
N MET A 148 -3.77 -2.24 -4.85
CA MET A 148 -3.52 -1.15 -5.80
C MET A 148 -4.59 -0.05 -5.69
N VAL A 149 -5.86 -0.44 -5.76
CA VAL A 149 -6.99 0.50 -5.86
C VAL A 149 -7.17 1.30 -4.57
N ILE A 150 -7.12 0.66 -3.41
CA ILE A 150 -7.39 1.34 -2.13
C ILE A 150 -6.34 2.43 -1.84
N PRO A 151 -5.02 2.18 -1.97
CA PRO A 151 -4.03 3.25 -1.85
C PRO A 151 -4.17 4.35 -2.91
N GLY A 152 -4.55 4.00 -4.13
CA GLY A 152 -4.83 4.97 -5.18
C GLY A 152 -6.00 5.90 -4.83
N LEU A 153 -7.10 5.34 -4.32
CA LEU A 153 -8.24 6.12 -3.83
C LEU A 153 -7.87 6.98 -2.62
N LEU A 154 -7.11 6.43 -1.67
CA LEU A 154 -6.59 7.17 -0.53
C LEU A 154 -5.73 8.36 -0.97
N CYS A 155 -4.83 8.15 -1.94
CA CYS A 155 -4.00 9.22 -2.51
C CYS A 155 -4.85 10.37 -3.03
N ILE A 156 -5.84 10.08 -3.88
CA ILE A 156 -6.75 11.09 -4.44
C ILE A 156 -7.55 11.78 -3.33
N ASP A 157 -8.14 11.04 -2.39
CA ASP A 157 -8.92 11.62 -1.30
C ASP A 157 -8.07 12.55 -0.43
N MET A 158 -6.85 12.13 -0.06
CA MET A 158 -5.95 12.97 0.75
C MET A 158 -5.46 14.20 -0.01
N VAL A 159 -5.25 14.12 -1.34
CA VAL A 159 -4.98 15.30 -2.18
C VAL A 159 -6.15 16.27 -2.14
N VAL A 160 -7.37 15.79 -2.37
CA VAL A 160 -8.59 16.63 -2.37
C VAL A 160 -8.81 17.28 -1.00
N ARG A 161 -8.66 16.51 0.09
CA ARG A 161 -8.78 17.03 1.46
C ARG A 161 -7.71 18.06 1.77
N THR A 162 -6.47 17.84 1.33
CA THR A 162 -5.38 18.80 1.50
C THR A 162 -5.66 20.09 0.74
N ALA A 163 -6.09 20.01 -0.52
CA ALA A 163 -6.42 21.17 -1.34
C ALA A 163 -7.54 22.03 -0.70
N ARG A 164 -8.54 21.41 -0.08
CA ARG A 164 -9.62 22.11 0.65
C ARG A 164 -9.15 22.85 1.91
N LEU A 165 -7.98 22.52 2.45
CA LEU A 165 -7.39 23.21 3.61
C LEU A 165 -6.52 24.39 3.20
N LEU A 166 -6.12 24.46 1.94
CA LEU A 166 -5.31 25.57 1.43
C LEU A 166 -6.19 26.80 1.19
N PRO A 167 -5.69 28.02 1.49
CA PRO A 167 -6.38 29.24 1.13
C PRO A 167 -6.50 29.34 -0.40
N ALA A 168 -7.51 30.08 -0.87
CA ALA A 168 -7.63 30.39 -2.29
C ALA A 168 -6.32 31.02 -2.81
N PRO A 169 -5.90 30.71 -4.05
CA PRO A 169 -4.73 31.34 -4.64
C PRO A 169 -4.88 32.86 -4.53
N ARG A 170 -3.90 33.54 -3.91
CA ARG A 170 -3.86 34.99 -3.96
C ARG A 170 -3.74 35.37 -5.43
N THR A 171 -4.76 36.04 -5.97
CA THR A 171 -4.67 36.65 -7.30
C THR A 171 -3.62 37.74 -7.24
N ALA A 172 -2.38 37.41 -7.56
CA ALA A 172 -1.37 38.41 -7.87
C ALA A 172 -1.80 39.07 -9.18
N HIS A 173 -2.58 40.14 -9.10
CA HIS A 173 -2.77 41.25 -10.04
C HIS A 173 -4.11 41.97 -9.82
N ALA A 174 -4.26 42.63 -8.67
CA ALA A 174 -4.86 43.95 -8.68
C ALA A 174 -3.68 44.93 -8.77
N LYS A 175 -3.21 45.20 -9.99
CA LYS A 175 -2.33 46.35 -10.21
C LYS A 175 -3.12 47.58 -9.77
N ALA A 176 -2.57 48.31 -8.81
CA ALA A 176 -2.99 49.67 -8.51
C ALA A 176 -2.97 50.47 -9.82
N ALA A 177 -4.13 50.99 -10.19
CA ALA A 177 -4.31 52.06 -11.18
C ALA A 177 -5.46 52.93 -10.66
#